data_AF-A0A9W9DNF8-F1
#
_entry.id   AF-A0A9W9DNF8-F1
#
_cell.length_a   1.000
_cell.length_b   1.000
_cell.length_c   1.000
_cell.angle_alpha   90.00
_cell.angle_beta   90.00
_cell.angle_gamma   90.00
#
_symmetry.space_group_name_H-M   'P 1'
#
loop_
_entity.id
_entity.type
_entity.pdbx_description
1 polymer ?
#
loop_
_entity_poly.entity_id
_entity_poly.type
_entity_poly.pdbx_seq_one_letter_code
_entity_poly.pdbx_strand_id
1 'polypeptide(L)'
;MPSSSSSPPPQSGDKGISSDTSLHPLGQISGNASPTIKQAFHNPAMIFSTLDQGKYRVLGFAMETIFQRVLVTTISFSNPRGGQDGLSKSKLNVDAQPSCDGDLNEGHPQSITLVCEVDVYPDMANNYHILHGGCTAFLIDMCSSLTVVALTMTMNSKPTEVASFPPEFNWLTQTLNVVYHSPSPVGDKLRIVCTTMPMRELSSNVCVRSEIWSTNRHRLVASGVHNMMKMSSKLKTSISRL
;
A
#
# COMPACT_ATOMS: atom_id res chain seq x y z
N MET A 1 -62.01 39.04 13.94
CA MET A 1 -60.83 38.87 13.06
C MET A 1 -59.83 39.97 13.38
N PRO A 2 -58.64 39.59 13.85
CA PRO A 2 -57.42 40.29 13.44
C PRO A 2 -56.36 39.28 12.96
N SER A 3 -55.72 39.63 11.85
CA SER A 3 -54.63 38.93 11.19
C SER A 3 -53.31 39.10 11.94
N SER A 4 -52.74 38.00 12.44
CA SER A 4 -51.38 37.97 12.97
C SER A 4 -50.40 37.57 11.86
N SER A 5 -49.64 38.53 11.36
CA SER A 5 -48.51 38.34 10.44
C SER A 5 -47.32 37.72 11.19
N SER A 6 -46.94 36.50 10.83
CA SER A 6 -45.72 35.85 11.31
C SER A 6 -44.53 36.22 10.43
N SER A 7 -43.57 36.96 10.98
CA SER A 7 -42.27 37.23 10.36
C SER A 7 -41.37 35.97 10.39
N PRO A 8 -40.56 35.71 9.36
CA PRO A 8 -39.61 34.60 9.38
C PRO A 8 -38.37 34.92 10.24
N PRO A 9 -37.68 33.89 10.80
CA PRO A 9 -36.48 34.08 11.60
C PRO A 9 -35.27 34.51 10.75
N PRO A 10 -34.26 35.17 11.36
CA PRO A 10 -33.09 35.68 10.66
C PRO A 10 -32.18 34.56 10.18
N GLN A 11 -31.75 34.63 8.92
CA GLN A 11 -30.71 33.78 8.35
C GLN A 11 -29.37 34.10 9.02
N SER A 12 -28.82 33.15 9.77
CA SER A 12 -27.46 33.20 10.29
C SER A 12 -26.49 33.01 9.14
N GLY A 13 -25.64 34.02 8.90
CA GLY A 13 -24.59 34.00 7.89
C GLY A 13 -23.62 32.84 8.10
N ASP A 14 -23.54 31.98 7.09
CA ASP A 14 -22.56 30.91 7.05
C ASP A 14 -21.20 31.53 6.71
N LYS A 15 -20.31 31.45 7.69
CA LYS A 15 -18.92 31.90 7.58
C LYS A 15 -18.22 30.97 6.60
N GLY A 16 -17.60 31.57 5.58
CA GLY A 16 -16.79 30.87 4.61
C GLY A 16 -15.90 29.82 5.26
N ILE A 17 -16.13 28.57 4.86
CA ILE A 17 -15.22 27.46 5.08
C ILE A 17 -13.92 27.86 4.39
N SER A 18 -12.94 28.28 5.17
CA SER A 18 -11.57 28.39 4.71
C SER A 18 -11.15 26.98 4.30
N SER A 19 -10.99 26.77 3.00
CA SER A 19 -10.29 25.63 2.43
C SER A 19 -8.83 25.71 2.87
N ASP A 20 -8.57 25.27 4.10
CA ASP A 20 -7.22 25.08 4.60
C ASP A 20 -6.72 23.77 4.03
N THR A 21 -6.45 23.80 2.71
CA THR A 21 -5.71 22.78 1.98
C THR A 21 -4.25 22.95 2.38
N SER A 22 -3.94 22.72 3.67
CA SER A 22 -2.57 22.65 4.13
C SER A 22 -1.97 21.40 3.49
N LEU A 23 -1.32 21.59 2.34
CA LEU A 23 -0.40 20.65 1.73
C LEU A 23 0.55 20.19 2.84
N HIS A 24 0.32 18.98 3.35
CA HIS A 24 1.25 18.35 4.26
C HIS A 24 2.63 18.35 3.58
N PRO A 25 3.69 18.77 4.29
CA PRO A 25 5.03 18.80 3.73
C PRO A 25 5.36 17.42 3.20
N LEU A 26 5.82 17.34 1.95
CA LEU A 26 6.27 16.13 1.24
C LEU A 26 6.96 15.17 2.21
N GLY A 27 6.19 14.22 2.74
CA GLY A 27 6.66 13.27 3.73
C GLY A 27 7.69 12.37 3.08
N GLN A 28 8.96 12.60 3.35
CA GLN A 28 10.05 11.81 2.80
C GLN A 28 9.82 10.33 3.19
N ILE A 29 9.42 9.50 2.23
CA ILE A 29 9.19 8.07 2.47
C ILE A 29 10.48 7.48 3.06
N SER A 30 10.37 6.98 4.29
CA SER A 30 11.49 6.41 5.04
C SER A 30 11.81 4.97 4.61
N GLY A 31 12.92 4.42 5.09
CA GLY A 31 13.36 3.06 4.79
C GLY A 31 14.41 2.97 3.66
N ASN A 32 14.86 1.76 3.36
CA ASN A 32 15.97 1.44 2.44
C ASN A 32 15.54 1.23 0.98
N ALA A 33 14.34 1.66 0.59
CA ALA A 33 13.91 1.67 -0.80
C ALA A 33 14.71 2.63 -1.68
N SER A 34 14.88 2.28 -2.96
CA SER A 34 15.51 3.16 -3.94
C SER A 34 14.69 4.45 -4.13
N PRO A 35 15.33 5.58 -4.47
CA PRO A 35 14.63 6.83 -4.73
C PRO A 35 13.53 6.71 -5.80
N THR A 36 13.78 5.91 -6.84
CA THR A 36 12.80 5.65 -7.92
C THR A 36 11.53 5.00 -7.39
N ILE A 37 11.65 3.99 -6.52
CA ILE A 37 10.49 3.35 -5.90
C ILE A 37 9.76 4.36 -5.03
N LYS A 38 10.47 5.09 -4.16
CA LYS A 38 9.84 6.12 -3.30
C LYS A 38 9.09 7.18 -4.12
N GLN A 39 9.67 7.64 -5.23
CA GLN A 39 9.05 8.62 -6.12
C GLN A 39 7.76 8.09 -6.77
N ALA A 40 7.70 6.80 -7.11
CA ALA A 40 6.49 6.18 -7.65
C ALA A 40 5.30 6.24 -6.67
N PHE A 41 5.56 6.08 -5.37
CA PHE A 41 4.52 6.14 -4.33
C PHE A 41 4.15 7.57 -3.91
N HIS A 42 4.93 8.57 -4.31
CA HIS A 42 4.55 9.98 -4.15
C HIS A 42 3.51 10.44 -5.19
N ASN A 43 3.47 9.80 -6.35
CA ASN A 43 2.53 10.13 -7.42
C ASN A 43 1.60 8.94 -7.70
N PRO A 44 0.42 8.85 -7.06
CA PRO A 44 -0.47 7.70 -7.21
C PRO A 44 -0.91 7.42 -8.65
N ALA A 45 -0.94 8.45 -9.51
CA ALA A 45 -1.22 8.31 -10.94
C ALA A 45 -0.20 7.42 -11.67
N MET A 46 1.03 7.33 -11.14
CA MET A 46 2.08 6.43 -11.65
C MET A 46 1.83 4.95 -11.29
N ILE A 47 1.03 4.65 -10.26
CA ILE A 47 0.76 3.27 -9.84
C ILE A 47 -0.53 2.76 -10.45
N PHE A 48 -1.54 3.63 -10.55
CA PHE A 48 -2.88 3.28 -11.03
C PHE A 48 -3.28 4.08 -12.27
N SER A 49 -2.43 4.07 -13.31
CA SER A 49 -2.76 4.70 -14.59
C SER A 49 -4.05 4.15 -15.23
N THR A 50 -4.47 2.93 -14.86
CA THR A 50 -5.75 2.32 -15.23
C THR A 50 -6.97 3.04 -14.64
N LEU A 51 -6.82 3.75 -13.52
CA LEU A 51 -7.89 4.55 -12.92
C LEU A 51 -8.09 5.89 -13.64
N ASP A 52 -7.04 6.40 -14.29
CA ASP A 52 -7.03 7.72 -14.94
C ASP A 52 -7.66 7.71 -16.34
N GLN A 53 -7.88 6.53 -16.94
CA GLN A 53 -8.31 6.42 -18.34
C GLN A 53 -9.80 6.66 -18.60
N GLY A 54 -10.57 7.30 -17.70
CA GLY A 54 -11.95 7.77 -17.95
C GLY A 54 -12.99 6.72 -18.39
N LYS A 55 -12.58 5.46 -18.60
CA LYS A 55 -13.37 4.35 -19.14
C LYS A 55 -13.98 3.49 -18.04
N TYR A 56 -13.40 3.54 -16.84
CA TYR A 56 -13.88 2.83 -15.68
C TYR A 56 -14.06 3.84 -14.55
N ARG A 57 -15.23 4.50 -14.51
CA ARG A 57 -15.66 5.16 -13.27
C ARG A 57 -15.79 4.06 -12.23
N VAL A 58 -14.93 4.07 -11.22
CA VAL A 58 -15.09 3.21 -10.05
C VAL A 58 -16.39 3.66 -9.36
N LEU A 59 -17.46 2.92 -9.63
CA LEU A 59 -18.78 3.13 -9.03
C LEU A 59 -18.70 2.78 -7.54
N GLY A 60 -18.34 3.77 -6.74
CA GLY A 60 -18.27 3.67 -5.29
C GLY A 60 -17.72 4.94 -4.69
N PHE A 61 -18.57 5.96 -4.53
CA PHE A 61 -18.25 7.33 -4.08
C PHE A 61 -17.42 7.45 -2.78
N ALA A 62 -17.22 6.37 -2.02
CA ALA A 62 -16.42 6.36 -0.79
C ALA A 62 -14.98 5.81 -0.95
N MET A 63 -14.68 5.03 -1.99
CA MET A 63 -13.39 4.34 -2.09
C MET A 63 -12.28 5.22 -2.68
N GLU A 64 -12.64 6.08 -3.63
CA GLU A 64 -11.71 7.04 -4.26
C GLU A 64 -11.20 8.07 -3.25
N THR A 65 -12.07 8.51 -2.33
CA THR A 65 -11.70 9.47 -1.28
C THR A 65 -10.81 8.84 -0.22
N ILE A 66 -11.04 7.58 0.16
CA ILE A 66 -10.19 6.87 1.12
C ILE A 66 -8.79 6.68 0.54
N PHE A 67 -8.69 6.27 -0.73
CA PHE A 67 -7.42 6.04 -1.40
C PHE A 67 -6.52 7.29 -1.37
N GLN A 68 -7.07 8.46 -1.66
CA GLN A 68 -6.35 9.73 -1.64
C GLN A 68 -5.86 10.16 -0.25
N ARG A 69 -6.45 9.62 0.83
CA ARG A 69 -6.12 9.94 2.22
C ARG A 69 -5.07 8.99 2.82
N VAL A 70 -4.73 7.90 2.13
CA VAL A 70 -3.71 6.95 2.62
C VAL A 70 -2.31 7.43 2.26
N LEU A 71 -1.46 7.56 3.27
CA LEU A 71 -0.08 8.04 3.12
C LEU A 71 0.90 6.91 3.31
N VAL A 72 1.72 6.61 2.29
CA VAL A 72 2.86 5.69 2.45
C VAL A 72 3.98 6.41 3.19
N THR A 73 4.40 5.88 4.34
CA THR A 73 5.39 6.51 5.22
C THR A 73 6.73 5.77 5.26
N THR A 74 6.72 4.46 5.05
CA THR A 74 7.93 3.62 5.04
C THR A 74 7.85 2.54 3.98
N ILE A 75 8.94 2.34 3.25
CA ILE A 75 9.15 1.17 2.41
C ILE A 75 10.51 0.58 2.77
N SER A 76 10.52 -0.65 3.28
CA SER A 76 11.73 -1.35 3.68
C SER A 76 11.84 -2.76 3.13
N PHE A 77 13.06 -3.14 2.82
CA PHE A 77 13.48 -4.45 2.33
C PHE A 77 14.24 -5.15 3.44
N SER A 78 13.83 -6.35 3.80
CA SER A 78 14.59 -7.18 4.72
C SER A 78 15.17 -8.38 3.99
N ASN A 79 16.45 -8.60 4.24
CA ASN A 79 17.11 -9.87 3.99
C ASN A 79 17.17 -10.59 5.36
N PRO A 80 16.81 -11.88 5.47
CA PRO A 80 16.65 -12.54 6.76
C PRO A 80 17.94 -12.78 7.57
N ARG A 81 19.04 -12.07 7.31
CA ARG A 81 20.27 -12.10 8.11
C ARG A 81 20.92 -10.73 8.29
N GLY A 82 20.36 -9.94 9.20
CA GLY A 82 21.02 -8.75 9.77
C GLY A 82 21.04 -8.77 11.31
N GLY A 83 21.00 -9.97 11.91
CA GLY A 83 20.89 -10.17 13.35
C GLY A 83 22.03 -10.98 13.93
N GLN A 84 23.27 -10.53 13.70
CA GLN A 84 24.44 -10.74 14.58
C GLN A 84 25.64 -9.99 13.97
N ASP A 85 25.84 -8.74 14.35
CA ASP A 85 27.15 -8.10 14.22
C ASP A 85 27.46 -7.38 15.53
N GLY A 86 28.16 -8.10 16.39
CA GLY A 86 28.53 -7.67 17.72
C GLY A 86 29.46 -8.64 18.42
N LEU A 87 30.44 -9.24 17.73
CA LEU A 87 31.70 -9.62 18.37
C LEU A 87 32.85 -9.87 17.38
N SER A 88 33.93 -9.14 17.62
CA SER A 88 35.18 -9.06 16.87
C SER A 88 35.93 -10.39 16.72
N LYS A 89 36.66 -10.58 15.60
CA LYS A 89 38.14 -10.52 15.53
C LYS A 89 38.71 -11.17 14.26
N SER A 90 39.45 -10.36 13.51
CA SER A 90 40.78 -10.61 12.92
C SER A 90 41.21 -12.06 12.61
N LYS A 91 41.51 -12.33 11.34
CA LYS A 91 42.86 -12.76 10.92
C LYS A 91 43.02 -12.66 9.40
N LEU A 92 44.03 -11.90 9.01
CA LEU A 92 44.71 -12.02 7.72
C LEU A 92 45.13 -13.48 7.49
N ASN A 93 44.93 -13.99 6.27
CA ASN A 93 45.97 -14.79 5.64
C ASN A 93 45.93 -14.63 4.13
N VAL A 94 47.14 -14.51 3.61
CA VAL A 94 47.54 -14.22 2.23
C VAL A 94 47.78 -15.56 1.51
N ASP A 95 47.56 -15.56 0.20
CA ASP A 95 47.85 -16.59 -0.82
C ASP A 95 46.85 -17.75 -1.04
N ALA A 96 45.99 -17.60 -2.07
CA ALA A 96 45.69 -18.66 -3.04
C ALA A 96 45.05 -18.08 -4.33
N GLN A 97 45.44 -18.65 -5.46
CA GLN A 97 45.20 -18.34 -6.89
C GLN A 97 43.77 -18.00 -7.37
N PRO A 98 43.62 -17.39 -8.57
CA PRO A 98 42.32 -17.02 -9.14
C PRO A 98 41.60 -18.26 -9.70
N SER A 99 40.60 -18.76 -8.97
CA SER A 99 39.64 -19.74 -9.48
C SER A 99 38.52 -18.98 -10.20
N CYS A 100 38.46 -19.21 -11.51
CA CYS A 100 37.35 -18.89 -12.38
C CYS A 100 36.26 -19.94 -12.21
N ASP A 101 35.42 -19.79 -11.19
CA ASP A 101 34.13 -20.48 -11.08
C ASP A 101 33.11 -19.48 -10.53
N GLY A 102 32.02 -19.28 -11.27
CA GLY A 102 31.06 -18.23 -11.01
C GLY A 102 30.26 -18.48 -9.73
N ASP A 103 30.49 -17.63 -8.73
CA ASP A 103 29.54 -17.46 -7.62
C ASP A 103 28.32 -16.69 -8.14
N LEU A 104 27.34 -17.46 -8.60
CA LEU A 104 25.95 -17.04 -8.66
C LEU A 104 25.59 -16.54 -7.26
N ASN A 105 25.45 -15.21 -7.10
CA ASN A 105 24.86 -14.59 -5.92
C ASN A 105 23.70 -15.46 -5.40
N GLU A 106 23.90 -16.18 -4.29
CA GLU A 106 22.85 -16.96 -3.65
C GLU A 106 21.78 -15.97 -3.17
N GLY A 107 20.74 -15.76 -3.98
CA GLY A 107 19.67 -14.82 -3.75
C GLY A 107 18.92 -15.16 -2.46
N HIS A 108 19.20 -14.40 -1.40
CA HIS A 108 18.54 -14.55 -0.12
C HIS A 108 17.05 -14.18 -0.26
N PRO A 109 16.14 -14.84 0.48
CA PRO A 109 14.72 -14.57 0.34
C PRO A 109 14.42 -13.14 0.80
N GLN A 110 13.96 -12.30 -0.13
CA GLN A 110 13.64 -10.91 0.13
C GLN A 110 12.20 -10.80 0.61
N SER A 111 11.97 -10.01 1.66
CA SER A 111 10.63 -9.54 2.02
C SER A 111 10.58 -8.03 2.00
N ILE A 112 9.39 -7.51 1.71
CA ILE A 112 9.11 -6.08 1.72
C ILE A 112 8.11 -5.79 2.80
N THR A 113 8.38 -4.72 3.53
CA THR A 113 7.44 -4.10 4.47
C THR A 113 7.09 -2.71 3.96
N LEU A 114 5.80 -2.45 3.83
CA LEU A 114 5.24 -1.15 3.50
C LEU A 114 4.37 -0.69 4.66
N VAL A 115 4.56 0.55 5.08
CA VAL A 115 3.79 1.17 6.16
C VAL A 115 2.98 2.33 5.58
N CYS A 116 1.68 2.29 5.81
CA CYS A 116 0.76 3.37 5.50
C CYS A 116 0.19 3.99 6.78
N GLU A 117 -0.22 5.25 6.69
CA GLU A 117 -0.98 5.95 7.71
C GLU A 117 -2.26 6.55 7.12
N VAL A 118 -3.35 6.56 7.90
CA VAL A 118 -4.64 7.16 7.52
C VAL A 118 -5.46 7.47 8.77
N ASP A 119 -6.16 8.60 8.79
CA ASP A 119 -7.11 8.92 9.87
C ASP A 119 -8.49 8.32 9.58
N VAL A 120 -9.21 7.88 10.62
CA VAL A 120 -10.59 7.40 10.48
C VAL A 120 -11.54 8.59 10.38
N TYR A 121 -12.09 8.81 9.19
CA TYR A 121 -13.08 9.85 8.93
C TYR A 121 -14.54 9.35 9.08
N PRO A 122 -15.52 10.25 9.27
CA PRO A 122 -16.92 9.88 9.40
C PRO A 122 -17.49 9.04 8.25
N ASP A 123 -17.03 9.26 7.01
CA ASP A 123 -17.43 8.51 5.81
C ASP A 123 -16.87 7.08 5.75
N MET A 124 -15.90 6.76 6.61
CA MET A 124 -15.33 5.42 6.77
C MET A 124 -16.04 4.62 7.87
N ALA A 125 -16.88 5.28 8.67
CA ALA A 125 -17.51 4.69 9.85
C ALA A 125 -18.88 4.07 9.53
N ASN A 126 -19.28 3.12 10.37
CA ASN A 126 -20.64 2.61 10.40
C ASN A 126 -21.53 3.50 11.29
N ASN A 127 -22.80 3.10 11.46
CA ASN A 127 -23.77 3.82 12.30
C ASN A 127 -23.41 3.88 13.80
N TYR A 128 -22.37 3.16 14.25
CA TYR A 128 -21.82 3.24 15.61
C TYR A 128 -20.61 4.18 15.71
N HIS A 129 -20.33 4.97 14.67
CA HIS A 129 -19.17 5.88 14.61
C HIS A 129 -17.81 5.18 14.80
N ILE A 130 -17.74 3.91 14.41
CA ILE A 130 -16.49 3.13 14.35
C ILE A 130 -16.21 2.72 12.90
N LEU A 131 -14.93 2.56 12.57
CA LEU A 131 -14.47 2.12 11.26
C LEU A 131 -15.26 0.90 10.77
N HIS A 132 -15.90 1.04 9.61
CA HIS A 132 -16.70 0.00 9.01
C HIS A 132 -15.82 -1.20 8.61
N GLY A 133 -16.32 -2.43 8.83
CA GLY A 133 -15.56 -3.65 8.50
C GLY A 133 -15.16 -3.71 7.03
N GLY A 134 -16.06 -3.32 6.13
CA GLY A 134 -15.76 -3.20 4.70
C GLY A 134 -14.66 -2.16 4.36
N CYS A 135 -14.63 -1.02 5.05
CA CYS A 135 -13.54 -0.04 4.88
C CYS A 135 -12.21 -0.60 5.40
N THR A 136 -12.25 -1.34 6.51
CA THR A 136 -11.07 -2.03 7.07
C THR A 136 -10.52 -3.07 6.08
N ALA A 137 -11.38 -3.90 5.49
CA ALA A 137 -10.97 -4.90 4.50
C ALA A 137 -10.41 -4.24 3.23
N PHE A 138 -11.01 -3.15 2.77
CA PHE A 138 -10.52 -2.35 1.64
C PHE A 138 -9.13 -1.75 1.91
N LEU A 139 -8.90 -1.19 3.10
CA LEU A 139 -7.59 -0.68 3.49
C LEU A 139 -6.52 -1.77 3.45
N ILE A 140 -6.84 -2.99 3.92
CA ILE A 140 -5.94 -4.15 3.83
C ILE A 140 -5.68 -4.49 2.36
N ASP A 141 -6.73 -4.67 1.55
CA ASP A 141 -6.64 -5.03 0.13
C ASP A 141 -5.73 -4.06 -0.64
N MET A 142 -5.97 -2.76 -0.46
CA MET A 142 -5.24 -1.70 -1.14
C MET A 142 -3.79 -1.58 -0.66
N CYS A 143 -3.52 -1.53 0.65
CA CYS A 143 -2.16 -1.37 1.16
C CYS A 143 -1.28 -2.60 0.86
N SER A 144 -1.87 -3.79 0.89
CA SER A 144 -1.15 -5.01 0.50
C SER A 144 -0.90 -5.08 -1.02
N SER A 145 -1.84 -4.62 -1.85
CA SER A 145 -1.62 -4.44 -3.30
C SER A 145 -0.43 -3.52 -3.58
N LEU A 146 -0.39 -2.36 -2.92
CA LEU A 146 0.73 -1.41 -2.97
C LEU A 146 2.06 -2.07 -2.58
N THR A 147 2.03 -2.98 -1.61
CA THR A 147 3.22 -3.75 -1.21
C THR A 147 3.71 -4.67 -2.33
N VAL A 148 2.80 -5.31 -3.07
CA VAL A 148 3.14 -6.16 -4.23
C VAL A 148 3.63 -5.32 -5.42
N VAL A 149 3.13 -4.10 -5.59
CA VAL A 149 3.68 -3.13 -6.55
C VAL A 149 5.15 -2.86 -6.23
N ALA A 150 5.47 -2.53 -4.97
CA ALA A 150 6.84 -2.29 -4.53
C ALA A 150 7.75 -3.52 -4.74
N LEU A 151 7.22 -4.73 -4.49
CA LEU A 151 7.91 -6.00 -4.77
C LEU A 151 8.23 -6.18 -6.25
N THR A 152 7.23 -5.97 -7.10
CA THR A 152 7.36 -6.11 -8.54
C THR A 152 8.38 -5.12 -9.11
N MET A 153 8.36 -3.87 -8.66
CA MET A 153 9.34 -2.85 -9.08
C MET A 153 10.77 -3.24 -8.70
N THR A 154 10.96 -3.85 -7.53
CA THR A 154 12.28 -4.25 -7.04
C THR A 154 12.81 -5.47 -7.78
N MET A 155 11.97 -6.50 -7.96
CA MET A 155 12.39 -7.76 -8.58
C MET A 155 12.49 -7.68 -10.12
N ASN A 156 11.74 -6.79 -10.78
CA ASN A 156 11.78 -6.61 -12.24
C ASN A 156 12.83 -5.60 -12.73
N SER A 157 13.66 -5.06 -11.85
CA SER A 157 14.72 -4.11 -12.21
C SER A 157 15.85 -4.79 -13.01
N LYS A 158 15.59 -5.13 -14.28
CA LYS A 158 16.68 -5.30 -15.25
C LYS A 158 17.24 -3.91 -15.59
N PRO A 159 18.56 -3.69 -15.62
CA PRO A 159 19.15 -2.36 -15.76
C PRO A 159 18.90 -1.62 -17.07
N THR A 160 18.28 -2.24 -18.08
CA THR A 160 18.36 -1.76 -19.48
C THR A 160 17.10 -1.18 -20.09
N GLU A 161 15.94 -1.21 -19.43
CA GLU A 161 14.71 -0.65 -20.01
C GLU A 161 13.91 0.16 -18.98
N VAL A 162 14.28 1.44 -18.86
CA VAL A 162 13.51 2.49 -18.15
C VAL A 162 12.26 2.91 -18.96
N ALA A 163 11.94 2.23 -20.06
CA ALA A 163 10.98 2.71 -21.06
C ALA A 163 9.51 2.40 -20.75
N SER A 164 9.17 1.62 -19.71
CA SER A 164 7.78 1.32 -19.37
C SER A 164 7.62 1.16 -17.86
N PHE A 165 7.69 2.29 -17.17
CA PHE A 165 7.33 2.39 -15.77
C PHE A 165 5.93 3.03 -15.66
N PRO A 166 4.98 2.42 -14.91
CA PRO A 166 5.10 1.16 -14.20
C PRO A 166 5.05 -0.07 -15.14
N PRO A 167 5.65 -1.21 -14.76
CA PRO A 167 5.37 -2.49 -15.40
C PRO A 167 3.87 -2.78 -15.33
N GLU A 168 3.30 -3.49 -16.32
CA GLU A 168 1.91 -3.94 -16.26
C GLU A 168 1.63 -4.62 -14.92
N PHE A 169 0.88 -3.96 -14.04
CA PHE A 169 0.49 -4.52 -12.76
C PHE A 169 -0.71 -5.43 -12.99
N ASN A 170 -0.42 -6.67 -13.36
CA ASN A 170 -1.41 -7.68 -13.73
C ASN A 170 -1.69 -8.68 -12.59
N TRP A 171 -1.71 -8.18 -11.37
CA TRP A 171 -2.00 -8.98 -10.18
C TRP A 171 -3.48 -8.93 -9.84
N LEU A 172 -4.02 -10.06 -9.38
CA LEU A 172 -5.38 -10.18 -8.91
C LEU A 172 -5.41 -10.73 -7.48
N THR A 173 -6.36 -10.24 -6.70
CA THR A 173 -6.73 -10.82 -5.41
C THR A 173 -7.27 -12.23 -5.63
N GLN A 174 -6.56 -13.24 -5.12
CA GLN A 174 -7.04 -14.62 -5.13
C GLN A 174 -7.89 -14.88 -3.88
N THR A 175 -7.36 -14.53 -2.70
CA THR A 175 -8.07 -14.63 -1.42
C THR A 175 -7.65 -13.53 -0.47
N LEU A 176 -8.62 -12.99 0.28
CA LEU A 176 -8.38 -12.03 1.35
C LEU A 176 -9.10 -12.50 2.62
N ASN A 177 -8.33 -12.81 3.66
CA ASN A 177 -8.86 -13.17 4.97
C ASN A 177 -8.61 -12.02 5.95
N VAL A 178 -9.65 -11.58 6.67
CA VAL A 178 -9.56 -10.47 7.64
C VAL A 178 -10.10 -10.92 8.99
N VAL A 179 -9.36 -10.63 10.05
CA VAL A 179 -9.76 -10.82 11.45
C VAL A 179 -9.85 -9.46 12.12
N TYR A 180 -10.99 -9.19 12.77
CA TYR A 180 -11.25 -7.94 13.48
C TYR A 180 -11.01 -8.15 14.97
N HIS A 181 -10.11 -7.34 15.55
CA HIS A 181 -9.66 -7.49 16.93
C HIS A 181 -10.25 -6.46 17.86
N SER A 182 -10.35 -5.20 17.41
CA SER A 182 -10.90 -4.11 18.24
C SER A 182 -11.51 -3.00 17.38
N PRO A 183 -12.50 -2.25 17.89
CA PRO A 183 -13.09 -1.13 17.16
C PRO A 183 -12.11 0.03 17.02
N SER A 184 -12.25 0.84 15.98
CA SER A 184 -11.49 2.10 15.80
C SER A 184 -12.47 3.25 15.55
N PRO A 185 -12.74 4.11 16.55
CA PRO A 185 -13.66 5.24 16.39
C PRO A 185 -13.17 6.28 15.38
N VAL A 186 -14.09 7.10 14.86
CA VAL A 186 -13.74 8.30 14.09
C VAL A 186 -12.76 9.18 14.87
N GLY A 187 -11.74 9.68 14.18
CA GLY A 187 -10.64 10.46 14.76
C GLY A 187 -9.44 9.64 15.23
N ASP A 188 -9.53 8.30 15.26
CA ASP A 188 -8.34 7.46 15.46
C ASP A 188 -7.43 7.56 14.22
N LYS A 189 -6.11 7.64 14.45
CA LYS A 189 -5.06 7.54 13.42
C LYS A 189 -4.59 6.09 13.31
N LEU A 190 -4.74 5.53 12.13
CA LEU A 190 -4.34 4.16 11.81
C LEU A 190 -2.92 4.10 11.25
N ARG A 191 -2.18 3.07 11.67
CA ARG A 191 -0.93 2.63 11.06
C ARG A 191 -1.14 1.24 10.49
N ILE A 192 -0.99 1.11 9.18
CA ILE A 192 -1.20 -0.14 8.43
C ILE A 192 0.17 -0.68 8.05
N VAL A 193 0.52 -1.86 8.51
CA VAL A 193 1.81 -2.52 8.22
C VAL A 193 1.54 -3.73 7.34
N CYS A 194 2.05 -3.71 6.11
CA CYS A 194 1.92 -4.79 5.15
C CYS A 194 3.30 -5.41 4.89
N THR A 195 3.44 -6.72 5.08
CA THR A 195 4.69 -7.45 4.92
C THR A 195 4.49 -8.64 3.99
N THR A 196 5.28 -8.71 2.92
CA THR A 196 5.29 -9.88 2.04
C THR A 196 5.94 -11.07 2.76
N MET A 197 5.47 -12.28 2.47
CA MET A 197 6.24 -13.45 2.83
C MET A 197 7.60 -13.44 2.10
N PRO A 198 8.69 -13.89 2.73
CA PRO A 198 10.01 -13.91 2.09
C PRO A 198 9.99 -14.78 0.83
N MET A 199 10.48 -14.25 -0.28
CA MET A 199 10.50 -14.94 -1.58
C MET A 199 11.89 -14.82 -2.21
N ARG A 200 12.37 -15.90 -2.82
CA ARG A 200 13.66 -15.92 -3.53
C ARG A 200 13.58 -15.32 -4.93
N GLU A 201 12.47 -15.56 -5.60
CA GLU A 201 12.17 -15.08 -6.94
C GLU A 201 10.71 -14.61 -7.03
N LEU A 202 10.39 -13.80 -8.04
CA LEU A 202 9.03 -13.32 -8.27
C LEU A 202 8.13 -14.48 -8.75
N SER A 203 7.47 -15.13 -7.80
CA SER A 203 6.51 -16.21 -8.06
C SER A 203 5.21 -15.68 -8.69
N SER A 204 4.44 -16.59 -9.29
CA SER A 204 3.08 -16.31 -9.76
C SER A 204 2.10 -16.04 -8.62
N ASN A 205 2.47 -16.29 -7.36
CA ASN A 205 1.64 -16.01 -6.20
C ASN A 205 2.46 -15.29 -5.11
N VAL A 206 1.87 -14.28 -4.48
CA VAL A 206 2.47 -13.50 -3.39
C VAL A 206 1.49 -13.48 -2.23
N CYS A 207 1.98 -13.75 -1.02
CA CYS A 207 1.22 -13.63 0.20
C CYS A 207 1.69 -12.41 0.98
N VAL A 208 0.75 -11.56 1.38
CA VAL A 208 1.01 -10.36 2.19
C VAL A 208 0.24 -10.45 3.50
N ARG A 209 0.96 -10.38 4.62
CA ARG A 209 0.37 -10.19 5.95
C ARG A 209 0.18 -8.71 6.19
N SER A 210 -1.00 -8.32 6.66
CA SER A 210 -1.33 -6.93 6.98
C SER A 210 -1.81 -6.81 8.42
N GLU A 211 -1.43 -5.74 9.09
CA GLU A 211 -1.89 -5.40 10.43
C GLU A 211 -2.29 -3.93 10.47
N ILE A 212 -3.47 -3.64 11.02
CA ILE A 212 -3.97 -2.28 11.24
C ILE A 212 -3.90 -2.00 12.73
N TRP A 213 -3.12 -0.99 13.10
CA TRP A 213 -2.92 -0.54 14.47
C TRP A 213 -3.56 0.84 14.67
N SER A 214 -4.30 1.02 15.76
CA SER A 214 -4.70 2.37 16.20
C SER A 214 -3.53 2.97 16.97
N THR A 215 -2.95 4.05 16.46
CA THR A 215 -1.79 4.71 17.08
C THR A 215 -2.18 5.51 18.31
N ASN A 216 -3.36 6.14 18.32
CA ASN A 216 -3.87 6.86 19.49
C ASN A 216 -4.14 5.93 20.68
N ARG A 217 -4.52 4.67 20.40
CA ARG A 217 -4.99 3.72 21.43
C ARG A 217 -4.06 2.52 21.62
N HIS A 218 -2.93 2.49 20.90
CA HIS A 218 -1.89 1.47 20.98
C HIS A 218 -2.41 0.03 20.96
N ARG A 219 -3.32 -0.29 20.05
CA ARG A 219 -3.90 -1.63 19.93
C ARG A 219 -4.09 -2.08 18.49
N LEU A 220 -4.13 -3.40 18.31
CA LEU A 220 -4.44 -4.03 17.04
C LEU A 220 -5.94 -3.90 16.74
N VAL A 221 -6.29 -3.28 15.62
CA VAL A 221 -7.66 -3.09 15.13
C VAL A 221 -8.09 -4.28 14.28
N ALA A 222 -7.26 -4.66 13.31
CA ALA A 222 -7.51 -5.77 12.41
C ALA A 222 -6.20 -6.38 11.91
N SER A 223 -6.24 -7.64 11.49
CA SER A 223 -5.16 -8.29 10.76
C SER A 223 -5.71 -8.98 9.52
N GLY A 224 -4.91 -9.12 8.48
CA GLY A 224 -5.30 -9.84 7.29
C GLY A 224 -4.17 -10.59 6.61
N VAL A 225 -4.56 -11.58 5.81
CA VAL A 225 -3.69 -12.32 4.89
C VAL A 225 -4.28 -12.19 3.50
N HIS A 226 -3.52 -11.57 2.61
CA HIS A 226 -3.90 -11.32 1.22
C HIS A 226 -3.01 -12.16 0.31
N ASN A 227 -3.62 -13.14 -0.38
CA ASN A 227 -2.96 -13.90 -1.42
C ASN A 227 -3.33 -13.30 -2.78
N MET A 228 -2.31 -12.93 -3.53
CA MET A 228 -2.42 -12.36 -4.87
C MET A 228 -1.76 -13.26 -5.88
N MET A 229 -2.33 -13.32 -7.08
CA MET A 229 -1.78 -14.08 -8.19
C MET A 229 -1.49 -13.19 -9.40
N LYS A 230 -0.38 -13.46 -10.09
CA LYS A 230 0.00 -12.80 -11.33
C LYS A 230 -0.76 -13.44 -12.50
N MET A 231 -1.41 -12.62 -13.31
CA MET A 231 -2.08 -13.08 -14.52
C MET A 231 -1.09 -13.43 -15.63
N SER A 232 -1.40 -14.48 -16.39
CA SER A 232 -0.66 -14.82 -17.60
C SER A 232 -1.14 -13.96 -18.76
N SER A 233 -0.22 -13.37 -19.52
CA SER A 233 -0.53 -12.55 -20.71
C SER A 233 -0.88 -13.38 -21.96
N LYS A 234 -0.96 -14.72 -21.88
CA LYS A 234 -1.25 -15.59 -23.02
C LYS A 234 -2.75 -15.78 -23.27
N LEU A 235 -3.42 -14.77 -23.81
CA LEU A 235 -4.66 -14.96 -24.57
C LEU A 235 -4.35 -14.89 -26.08
N LYS A 236 -3.91 -16.01 -26.66
CA LYS A 236 -3.94 -16.18 -28.12
C LYS A 236 -5.34 -16.62 -28.51
N THR A 237 -6.22 -15.67 -28.83
CA THR A 237 -7.50 -15.95 -29.46
C THR A 237 -7.24 -16.41 -30.90
N SER A 238 -7.03 -17.71 -31.08
CA SER A 238 -7.06 -18.33 -32.41
C SER A 238 -8.51 -18.71 -32.73
N ILE A 239 -9.37 -17.72 -32.94
CA ILE A 239 -10.66 -17.94 -33.60
C ILE A 239 -10.45 -17.66 -35.08
N SER A 240 -10.02 -18.69 -35.78
CA SER A 240 -10.10 -18.76 -37.24
C SER A 240 -10.31 -20.21 -37.63
N ARG A 241 -11.58 -20.57 -37.87
CA ARG A 241 -12.10 -21.61 -38.78
C ARG A 241 -13.46 -22.09 -38.30
N LEU A 242 -14.52 -21.50 -38.85
CA LEU A 242 -15.66 -22.20 -39.45
C LEU A 242 -16.10 -21.38 -40.66
#